data_AF-A0A7J2X8L2-F1
#
_entry.id   AF-A0A7J2X8L2-F1
#
_cell.length_a   1.000
_cell.length_b   1.000
_cell.length_c   1.000
_cell.angle_alpha   90.00
_cell.angle_beta   90.00
_cell.angle_gamma   90.00
#
_symmetry.space_group_name_H-M   'P 1'
#
loop_
_entity.id
_entity.type
_entity.pdbx_description
1 polymer ?
#
loop_
_entity_poly.entity_id
_entity_poly.type
_entity_poly.pdbx_seq_one_letter_code
_entity_poly.pdbx_strand_id
1 'polypeptide(L)'
;TPTGYIPTYEDLKKLFKEVLDKEYSKEDYIKQFMIRVPENLAKIERIKKIYNERVKDTPPVLFKILDEERKRLLDAREKYGEYISPYDFE
;
A
#
# COMPACT_ATOMS: atom_id res chain seq x y z
N THR A 1 3.20 4.67 5.08
CA THR A 1 3.82 3.68 4.18
C THR A 1 4.11 4.31 2.83
N PRO A 2 4.84 3.65 1.91
CA PRO A 2 5.09 4.18 0.55
C PRO A 2 3.82 4.47 -0.26
N THR A 3 2.71 3.81 0.08
CA THR A 3 1.41 3.86 -0.62
C THR A 3 0.33 4.62 0.15
N GLY A 4 0.65 5.23 1.29
CA GLY A 4 -0.29 6.04 2.09
C GLY A 4 -0.36 5.65 3.57
N TYR A 5 -1.48 5.95 4.21
CA TYR A 5 -1.75 5.57 5.60
C TYR A 5 -2.42 4.21 5.68
N ILE A 6 -2.03 3.44 6.69
CA ILE A 6 -2.69 2.20 7.11
C ILE A 6 -3.14 2.37 8.56
N PRO A 7 -4.23 1.72 8.99
CA PRO A 7 -4.63 1.73 10.40
C PRO A 7 -3.57 1.06 11.26
N THR A 8 -3.46 1.47 12.53
CA THR A 8 -2.58 0.80 13.48
C THR A 8 -3.19 -0.52 13.94
N TYR A 9 -2.35 -1.45 14.40
CA TYR A 9 -2.83 -2.72 14.97
C TYR A 9 -3.78 -2.50 16.16
N GLU A 10 -3.46 -1.55 17.04
CA GLU A 10 -4.23 -1.30 18.26
C GLU A 10 -5.63 -0.76 17.96
N ASP A 11 -5.76 0.11 16.95
CA ASP A 11 -7.07 0.60 16.49
C ASP A 11 -7.93 -0.55 15.96
N LEU A 12 -7.34 -1.43 15.15
CA LEU A 12 -8.06 -2.58 14.59
C LEU A 12 -8.43 -3.61 15.65
N LYS A 13 -7.53 -3.90 16.59
CA LYS A 13 -7.78 -4.84 17.68
C LYS A 13 -8.98 -4.39 18.50
N LYS A 14 -9.03 -3.11 18.87
CA LYS A 14 -10.17 -2.51 19.58
C LYS A 14 -11.45 -2.61 18.76
N LEU A 15 -11.40 -2.20 17.49
CA LEU A 15 -12.57 -2.17 16.61
C LEU A 15 -13.18 -3.56 16.37
N PHE A 16 -12.34 -4.57 16.12
CA PHE A 16 -12.78 -5.95 15.91
C PHE A 16 -13.47 -6.51 17.16
N LYS A 17 -12.93 -6.20 18.35
CA LYS A 17 -13.54 -6.65 19.59
C LYS A 17 -14.89 -5.97 19.85
N GLU A 18 -14.96 -4.65 19.65
CA GLU A 18 -16.16 -3.87 19.95
C GLU A 18 -17.31 -4.10 18.97
N VAL A 19 -17.01 -4.25 17.67
CA VAL A 19 -18.04 -4.30 16.62
C VAL A 19 -18.38 -5.73 16.20
N LEU A 20 -17.39 -6.63 16.22
CA LEU A 20 -17.54 -8.00 15.69
C LEU A 20 -17.46 -9.08 16.78
N ASP A 21 -17.13 -8.71 18.03
CA ASP A 21 -16.79 -9.61 19.12
C ASP A 21 -15.76 -10.68 18.71
N LYS A 22 -14.71 -10.25 17.99
CA LYS A 22 -13.63 -11.13 17.51
C LYS A 22 -12.27 -10.63 17.97
N GLU A 23 -11.41 -11.59 18.32
CA GLU A 23 -9.99 -11.32 18.50
C GLU A 23 -9.34 -11.07 17.13
N TYR A 24 -8.47 -10.06 17.07
CA TYR A 24 -7.73 -9.71 15.87
C TYR A 24 -6.23 -9.92 16.13
N SER A 25 -5.63 -10.86 15.41
CA SER A 25 -4.25 -11.28 15.64
C SER A 25 -3.23 -10.34 14.97
N LYS A 26 -2.00 -10.31 15.48
CA LYS A 26 -0.90 -9.57 14.84
C LYS A 26 -0.53 -10.20 13.50
N GLU A 27 -0.64 -11.51 13.39
CA GLU A 27 -0.39 -12.28 12.18
C GLU A 27 -1.35 -11.88 11.07
N ASP A 28 -2.64 -11.71 11.39
CA ASP A 28 -3.63 -11.19 10.45
C ASP A 28 -3.32 -9.75 10.03
N TYR A 29 -2.95 -8.90 10.98
CA TYR A 29 -2.53 -7.52 10.68
C TYR A 29 -1.34 -7.47 9.71
N ILE A 30 -0.27 -8.22 10.01
CA ILE A 30 0.89 -8.30 9.13
C ILE A 30 0.45 -8.80 7.76
N LYS A 31 -0.31 -9.89 7.69
CA LYS A 31 -0.73 -10.48 6.40
C LYS A 31 -1.57 -9.52 5.56
N GLN A 32 -2.49 -8.79 6.19
CA GLN A 32 -3.43 -7.89 5.50
C GLN A 32 -2.74 -6.59 5.06
N PHE A 33 -1.89 -6.01 5.90
CA PHE A 33 -1.26 -4.71 5.67
C PHE A 33 0.19 -4.78 5.20
N MET A 34 0.73 -5.98 4.95
CA MET A 34 2.02 -6.18 4.29
C MET A 34 2.08 -5.43 2.96
N ILE A 35 3.15 -4.65 2.80
CA ILE A 35 3.42 -3.91 1.57
C ILE A 35 4.16 -4.85 0.62
N ARG A 36 3.46 -5.28 -0.42
CA ARG A 36 3.99 -6.18 -1.46
C ARG A 36 4.51 -5.34 -2.61
N VAL A 37 5.80 -5.03 -2.59
CA VAL A 37 6.38 -4.04 -3.52
C VAL A 37 6.25 -4.48 -4.99
N PRO A 38 6.55 -5.73 -5.38
CA PRO A 38 6.43 -6.15 -6.78
C PRO A 38 5.03 -5.94 -7.35
N GLU A 39 3.99 -6.27 -6.58
CA GLU A 39 2.59 -6.17 -6.98
C GLU A 39 2.11 -4.72 -7.05
N ASN A 40 2.57 -3.88 -6.12
CA ASN A 40 2.27 -2.44 -6.17
C ASN A 40 2.92 -1.79 -7.38
N LEU A 41 4.18 -2.12 -7.71
CA LEU A 41 4.85 -1.65 -8.91
C LEU A 41 4.13 -2.12 -10.18
N ALA A 42 3.77 -3.40 -10.26
CA ALA A 42 3.00 -3.93 -11.40
C ALA A 42 1.63 -3.25 -11.55
N LYS A 43 0.97 -2.92 -10.43
CA LYS A 43 -0.28 -2.16 -10.43
C LYS A 43 -0.08 -0.75 -10.99
N ILE A 44 0.99 -0.04 -10.59
CA ILE A 44 1.30 1.30 -11.10
C ILE A 44 1.47 1.26 -12.62
N GLU A 45 2.29 0.35 -13.14
CA GLU A 45 2.50 0.23 -14.60
C GLU A 45 1.20 -0.05 -15.35
N ARG A 46 0.36 -0.95 -14.82
CA ARG A 46 -0.96 -1.23 -15.40
C ARG A 46 -1.87 0.00 -15.43
N ILE A 47 -1.92 0.77 -14.34
CA ILE A 47 -2.75 1.97 -14.23
C ILE A 47 -2.22 3.07 -15.16
N LYS A 48 -0.91 3.34 -15.17
CA LYS A 48 -0.29 4.30 -16.09
C LYS A 48 -0.67 3.99 -17.53
N LYS A 49 -0.60 2.72 -17.95
CA LYS A 49 -0.98 2.29 -19.30
C LYS A 49 -2.45 2.60 -19.61
N ILE A 50 -3.38 2.24 -18.73
CA ILE A 50 -4.82 2.48 -18.95
C ILE A 50 -5.13 3.96 -19.12
N TYR A 51 -4.63 4.81 -18.21
CA TYR A 51 -4.93 6.22 -18.23
C TYR A 51 -4.20 6.98 -19.35
N ASN A 52 -3.06 6.47 -19.81
CA ASN A 52 -2.37 7.02 -20.96
C ASN A 52 -3.04 6.65 -22.30
N GLU A 53 -3.52 5.41 -22.44
CA GLU A 53 -4.03 4.90 -23.73
C GLU A 53 -5.55 5.06 -23.90
N ARG A 54 -6.34 4.98 -22.82
CA ARG A 54 -7.80 4.84 -22.89
C ARG A 54 -8.58 6.05 -22.40
N VAL A 55 -7.95 6.98 -21.69
CA VAL A 55 -8.60 8.14 -21.06
C VAL A 55 -7.96 9.42 -21.61
N LYS A 56 -8.66 10.09 -22.52
CA LYS A 56 -8.11 11.19 -23.35
C LYS A 56 -7.82 12.48 -22.58
N ASP A 57 -8.47 12.67 -21.45
CA ASP A 57 -8.46 13.89 -20.63
C ASP A 57 -7.79 13.67 -19.26
N THR A 58 -7.00 12.60 -19.12
CA THR A 58 -6.26 12.32 -17.89
C THR A 58 -5.37 13.51 -17.50
N PRO A 59 -5.54 14.08 -16.30
CA PRO A 59 -4.69 15.15 -15.82
C PRO A 59 -3.23 14.70 -15.66
N PRO A 60 -2.22 15.49 -16.11
CA PRO A 60 -0.80 15.15 -15.95
C PRO A 60 -0.36 14.89 -14.52
N VAL A 61 -1.05 15.50 -13.54
CA VAL A 61 -0.80 15.30 -12.11
C VAL A 61 -0.96 13.84 -11.68
N LEU A 62 -1.83 13.05 -12.34
CA LEU A 62 -1.98 11.63 -12.04
C LEU A 62 -0.65 10.88 -12.27
N PHE A 63 -0.02 11.08 -13.43
CA PHE A 63 1.22 10.38 -13.77
C PHE A 63 2.37 10.80 -12.85
N LYS A 64 2.43 12.09 -12.50
CA LYS A 64 3.39 12.60 -11.53
C LYS A 64 3.27 11.89 -10.18
N ILE A 65 2.05 11.78 -9.64
CA ILE A 65 1.79 11.11 -8.36
C ILE A 65 2.16 9.62 -8.43
N LEU A 66 1.82 8.94 -9.53
CA LEU A 66 2.15 7.52 -9.74
C LEU A 66 3.67 7.30 -9.80
N ASP A 67 4.43 8.21 -10.41
CA ASP A 67 5.90 8.14 -10.45
C ASP A 67 6.55 8.42 -9.10
N GLU A 68 5.99 9.36 -8.32
CA GLU A 68 6.42 9.61 -6.94
C GLU A 68 6.14 8.39 -6.04
N GLU A 69 4.98 7.74 -6.18
CA GLU A 69 4.66 6.50 -5.46
C GLU A 69 5.59 5.35 -5.85
N ARG A 70 5.85 5.19 -7.16
CA ARG A 70 6.82 4.21 -7.67
C ARG A 70 8.20 4.41 -7.06
N LYS A 71 8.66 5.67 -6.94
CA LYS A 71 9.94 6.00 -6.31
C LYS A 71 9.96 5.57 -4.84
N ARG A 72 8.96 5.95 -4.04
CA ARG A 72 8.86 5.56 -2.62
C ARG A 72 8.87 4.04 -2.44
N LEU A 73 8.22 3.30 -3.34
CA LEU A 73 8.21 1.84 -3.32
C LEU A 73 9.58 1.23 -3.63
N LEU A 74 10.33 1.79 -4.58
CA LEU A 74 11.69 1.33 -4.88
C LEU A 74 12.64 1.60 -3.72
N ASP A 75 12.57 2.80 -3.12
CA ASP A 75 13.36 3.17 -1.95
C ASP A 75 13.05 2.24 -0.77
N ALA A 76 11.77 1.92 -0.55
CA ALA A 76 11.33 0.97 0.46
C ALA A 76 11.83 -0.46 0.18
N ARG A 77 11.83 -0.88 -1.09
CA ARG A 77 12.35 -2.20 -1.49
C ARG A 77 13.83 -2.35 -1.20
N GLU A 78 14.60 -1.31 -1.49
CA GLU A 78 16.04 -1.30 -1.21
C GLU A 78 16.32 -1.39 0.30
N LYS A 79 15.49 -0.74 1.12
CA LYS A 79 15.67 -0.71 2.57
C LYS A 79 15.17 -1.97 3.29
N TYR A 80 14.03 -2.53 2.87
CA TYR A 80 13.30 -3.56 3.64
C TYR A 80 13.02 -4.85 2.85
N GLY A 81 13.31 -4.89 1.56
CA GLY A 81 13.02 -6.03 0.69
C GLY A 81 11.65 -5.97 0.01
N GLU A 82 11.24 -7.07 -0.62
CA GLU A 82 10.05 -7.10 -1.50
C GLU A 82 8.72 -7.16 -0.74
N TYR A 83 8.70 -7.78 0.43
CA TYR A 83 7.51 -7.99 1.26
C TYR A 83 7.74 -7.39 2.64
N ILE A 84 7.18 -6.20 2.87
CA ILE A 84 7.54 -5.36 4.02
C ILE A 84 6.44 -5.44 5.07
N SER A 85 6.82 -5.61 6.33
CA SER A 85 5.90 -5.62 7.46
C SER A 85 5.30 -4.23 7.66
N PRO A 86 4.01 -4.10 8.02
CA PRO A 86 3.45 -2.81 8.41
C PRO A 86 4.21 -2.16 9.58
N TYR A 87 4.83 -2.98 10.44
CA TYR A 87 5.63 -2.52 11.58
C TYR A 87 6.96 -1.85 11.20
N ASP A 88 7.44 -1.98 9.96
CA ASP A 88 8.67 -1.31 9.51
C ASP A 88 8.47 0.19 9.22
N PHE A 89 7.21 0.66 9.27
CA PHE A 89 6.78 2.03 8.98
C PHE A 89 5.96 2.67 10.12
N GLU A 90 5.83 1.98 11.26
CA GLU A 90 5.24 2.49 12.51
C GLU A 90 6.29 3.14 13.40
#